data_AF-A0A932YZ59-F1
#
_entry.id   AF-A0A932YZ59-F1
#
_cell.length_a   1.000
_cell.length_b   1.000
_cell.length_c   1.000
_cell.angle_alpha   90.00
_cell.angle_beta   90.00
_cell.angle_gamma   90.00
#
_symmetry.space_group_name_H-M   'P 1'
#
loop_
_entity.id
_entity.type
_entity.pdbx_description
1 polymer ?
#
loop_
_entity_poly.entity_id
_entity_poly.type
_entity_poly.pdbx_seq_one_letter_code
_entity_poly.pdbx_strand_id
1 'polypeptide(L)'
;MRGLVDTDGSIFLHRYQVNGKWYEYVKLSFDNRSPMLLTGVARILKRAGLSPRIEPGQKVMLDRQRDVQWYMDNIGSANPVKLRASVSRRVVPNGKATAC
;
A
#
# COMPACT_ATOMS: atom_id res chain seq x y z
N MET A 1 6.12 12.10 -7.31
CA MET A 1 5.37 10.90 -6.86
C MET A 1 4.57 11.17 -5.58
N ARG A 2 5.22 11.62 -4.50
CA ARG A 2 4.57 11.96 -3.22
C ARG A 2 3.28 12.78 -3.37
N GLY A 3 3.34 13.95 -4.02
CA GLY A 3 2.16 14.82 -4.20
C GLY A 3 1.00 14.14 -4.94
N LEU A 4 1.29 13.27 -5.91
CA LEU A 4 0.27 12.56 -6.68
C LEU A 4 -0.47 11.51 -5.83
N VAL A 5 0.27 10.79 -4.98
CA VAL A 5 -0.30 9.83 -4.02
C VAL A 5 -0.95 10.54 -2.83
N ASP A 6 -0.50 11.74 -2.48
CA ASP A 6 -1.10 12.55 -1.43
C ASP A 6 -2.46 13.13 -1.85
N THR A 7 -2.65 13.46 -3.14
CA THR A 7 -3.92 13.96 -3.68
C THR A 7 -4.88 12.83 -4.05
N ASP A 8 -4.47 11.92 -4.94
CA ASP A 8 -5.37 10.91 -5.53
C ASP A 8 -5.15 9.50 -4.94
N GLY A 9 -4.19 9.37 -4.03
CA GLY A 9 -3.90 8.11 -3.34
C GLY A 9 -4.49 8.04 -1.94
N SER A 10 -4.45 6.84 -1.36
CA SER A 10 -4.83 6.58 0.02
C SER A 10 -3.86 5.58 0.65
N ILE A 11 -3.61 5.76 1.95
CA ILE A 11 -2.88 4.81 2.79
C ILE A 11 -3.85 4.41 3.89
N PHE A 12 -4.17 3.13 3.98
CA PHE A 12 -5.20 2.63 4.87
C PHE A 12 -4.80 1.32 5.53
N LEU A 13 -5.34 1.09 6.72
CA LEU A 13 -5.16 -0.14 7.47
C LEU A 13 -6.23 -1.15 7.03
N HIS A 14 -5.80 -2.24 6.42
CA HIS A 14 -6.65 -3.37 6.11
C HIS A 14 -6.63 -4.37 7.28
N ARG A 15 -7.78 -4.52 7.95
CA ARG A 15 -7.95 -5.39 9.12
C ARG A 15 -8.96 -6.49 8.83
N TYR A 16 -8.62 -7.73 9.19
CA TYR A 16 -9.54 -8.87 9.12
C TYR A 16 -9.24 -9.88 10.22
N GLN A 17 -10.19 -10.79 10.48
CA GLN A 17 -10.08 -11.81 11.51
C GLN A 17 -10.02 -13.21 10.88
N VAL A 18 -9.10 -14.06 11.35
CA VAL A 18 -9.03 -15.49 10.99
C VAL A 18 -8.84 -16.29 12.27
N ASN A 19 -9.73 -17.26 12.52
CA ASN A 19 -9.70 -18.13 13.71
C ASN A 19 -9.55 -17.33 15.03
N GLY A 20 -10.31 -16.26 15.18
CA GLY A 20 -10.26 -15.40 16.37
C GLY A 20 -9.10 -14.40 16.40
N LYS A 21 -8.05 -14.58 15.58
CA LYS A 21 -6.87 -13.70 15.54
C LYS A 21 -7.07 -12.55 14.55
N TRP A 22 -6.78 -11.34 15.00
CA TRP A 22 -6.78 -10.14 14.16
C TRP A 22 -5.48 -10.02 13.37
N TYR A 23 -5.63 -9.71 12.09
CA TYR A 23 -4.54 -9.40 11.18
C TYR A 23 -4.75 -8.00 10.64
N GLU A 24 -3.69 -7.20 10.69
CA GLU A 24 -3.68 -5.81 10.27
C GLU A 24 -2.49 -5.58 9.34
N TYR A 25 -2.76 -4.96 8.19
CA TYR A 25 -1.75 -4.68 7.17
C TYR A 25 -1.98 -3.29 6.59
N VAL A 26 -0.90 -2.55 6.37
CA VAL A 26 -0.99 -1.23 5.73
C VAL A 26 -0.98 -1.44 4.22
N LYS A 27 -1.90 -0.78 3.52
CA LYS A 27 -1.96 -0.79 2.05
C LYS A 27 -1.89 0.61 1.52
N LEU A 28 -1.34 0.75 0.32
CA LEU A 28 -1.35 1.99 -0.44
C LEU A 28 -2.14 1.77 -1.73
N SER A 29 -3.07 2.67 -2.02
CA SER A 29 -3.80 2.73 -3.28
C SER A 29 -3.58 4.09 -3.96
N PHE A 30 -3.59 4.08 -5.28
CA PHE A 30 -3.68 5.26 -6.13
C PHE A 30 -4.87 5.05 -7.07
N ASP A 31 -5.89 5.90 -6.96
CA ASP A 31 -7.13 5.79 -7.71
C ASP A 31 -7.27 7.01 -8.62
N ASN A 32 -7.40 6.79 -9.92
CA ASN A 32 -7.52 7.89 -10.87
C ASN A 32 -8.26 7.45 -12.13
N ARG A 33 -9.16 8.31 -12.64
CA ARG A 33 -9.95 8.01 -13.84
C ARG A 33 -9.13 7.96 -15.13
N SER A 34 -7.92 8.51 -15.14
CA SER A 34 -7.03 8.50 -16.31
C SER A 34 -6.20 7.22 -16.36
N PRO A 35 -6.41 6.32 -17.36
CA PRO A 35 -5.63 5.09 -17.50
C PRO A 35 -4.13 5.35 -17.74
N MET A 36 -3.81 6.48 -18.38
CA MET A 36 -2.43 6.90 -18.62
C MET A 36 -1.72 7.22 -17.31
N LEU A 37 -2.40 7.90 -16.37
CA LEU A 37 -1.84 8.19 -15.05
C LEU A 37 -1.63 6.93 -14.24
N LEU A 38 -2.60 6.01 -14.23
CA LEU A 38 -2.47 4.71 -13.56
C LEU A 38 -1.26 3.92 -14.08
N THR A 39 -1.13 3.82 -15.40
CA THR A 39 -0.03 3.10 -16.04
C THR A 39 1.31 3.80 -15.77
N GLY A 40 1.33 5.13 -15.76
CA GLY A 40 2.49 5.94 -15.42
C GLY A 40 2.95 5.68 -13.98
N VAL A 41 2.04 5.76 -13.02
CA VAL A 41 2.32 5.49 -11.60
C VAL A 41 2.80 4.06 -11.39
N ALA A 42 2.12 3.07 -11.99
CA ALA A 42 2.53 1.68 -11.91
C ALA A 42 3.94 1.46 -12.48
N ARG A 43 4.29 2.14 -13.58
CA ARG A 43 5.63 2.06 -14.17
C ARG A 43 6.69 2.69 -13.27
N ILE A 44 6.40 3.85 -12.66
CA ILE A 44 7.32 4.50 -11.70
C ILE A 44 7.56 3.60 -10.49
N LEU A 45 6.49 3.05 -9.91
CA LEU A 45 6.58 2.09 -8.80
C LEU A 45 7.42 0.87 -9.15
N LYS A 46 7.20 0.27 -10.33
CA LYS A 46 8.01 -0.86 -10.82
C LYS A 46 9.49 -0.50 -10.99
N ARG A 47 9.78 0.68 -11.53
CA ARG A 47 11.16 1.17 -11.70
C ARG A 47 11.87 1.41 -10.36
N ALA A 48 11.11 1.72 -9.31
CA ALA A 48 11.62 1.81 -7.94
C ALA A 48 11.83 0.43 -7.27
N GLY A 49 11.63 -0.68 -7.98
CA GLY A 49 11.75 -2.04 -7.44
C GLY A 49 10.53 -2.53 -6.67
N LEU A 50 9.43 -1.77 -6.70
CA LEU A 50 8.18 -2.13 -6.03
C LEU A 50 7.29 -2.97 -6.95
N SER A 51 6.30 -3.64 -6.36
CA SER A 51 5.43 -4.58 -7.06
C SER A 51 3.96 -4.14 -7.05
N PRO A 52 3.62 -3.07 -7.79
CA PRO A 52 2.25 -2.59 -7.86
C PRO A 52 1.34 -3.59 -8.58
N ARG A 53 0.16 -3.83 -8.00
CA ARG A 53 -0.96 -4.50 -8.66
C ARG A 53 -1.85 -3.44 -9.30
N ILE A 54 -2.18 -3.61 -10.58
CA ILE A 54 -3.22 -2.80 -11.24
C ILE A 54 -4.52 -3.59 -11.10
N GLU A 55 -5.52 -3.02 -10.42
CA GLU A 55 -6.83 -3.66 -10.37
C GLU A 55 -7.68 -3.25 -11.59
N PRO A 56 -8.46 -4.18 -12.16
CA PRO A 56 -9.47 -3.84 -13.15
C PRO A 56 -10.42 -2.81 -12.54
N GLY A 57 -10.63 -1.67 -13.19
CA GLY A 57 -11.50 -0.61 -12.66
C GLY A 57 -10.78 0.55 -11.95
N GLN A 58 -9.56 0.88 -12.40
CA GLN A 58 -8.95 2.23 -12.25
C GLN A 58 -8.06 2.52 -11.03
N LYS A 59 -7.48 1.49 -10.39
CA LYS A 59 -6.54 1.73 -9.28
C LYS A 59 -5.25 0.93 -9.34
N VAL A 60 -4.19 1.53 -8.81
CA VAL A 60 -2.89 0.90 -8.57
C VAL A 60 -2.74 0.66 -7.07
N MET A 61 -2.39 -0.56 -6.68
CA MET A 61 -2.27 -0.96 -5.28
C MET A 61 -0.87 -1.49 -4.97
N LEU A 62 -0.34 -1.11 -3.80
CA LEU A 62 0.78 -1.78 -3.15
C LEU A 62 0.24 -2.53 -1.92
N ASP A 63 0.16 -3.85 -2.04
CA ASP A 63 -0.30 -4.72 -0.95
C ASP A 63 0.85 -5.36 -0.17
N ARG A 64 2.04 -5.46 -0.77
CA ARG A 64 3.21 -6.09 -0.15
C ARG A 64 3.74 -5.18 0.95
N GLN A 65 3.77 -5.68 2.19
CA GLN A 65 4.17 -4.87 3.34
C GLN A 65 5.58 -4.30 3.21
N ARG A 66 6.52 -5.08 2.65
CA ARG A 66 7.88 -4.59 2.38
C ARG A 66 7.90 -3.42 1.38
N ASP A 67 7.02 -3.43 0.38
CA ASP A 67 6.96 -2.41 -0.66
C ASP A 67 6.29 -1.15 -0.11
N VAL A 68 5.25 -1.32 0.72
CA VAL A 68 4.61 -0.21 1.45
C VAL A 68 5.58 0.41 2.45
N GLN A 69 6.31 -0.40 3.21
CA GLN A 69 7.33 0.08 4.14
C GLN A 69 8.42 0.87 3.40
N TRP A 70 8.96 0.30 2.31
CA TRP A 70 9.94 0.98 1.48
C TRP A 70 9.40 2.31 0.95
N TYR A 71 8.14 2.35 0.49
CA TYR A 71 7.50 3.58 0.02
C TYR A 71 7.44 4.61 1.15
N MET A 72 7.04 4.21 2.36
CA MET A 72 6.96 5.11 3.51
C MET A 72 8.33 5.66 3.92
N ASP A 73 9.36 4.82 3.91
CA ASP A 73 10.71 5.21 4.33
C ASP A 73 11.40 6.13 3.31
N ASN A 74 11.17 5.92 2.01
CA ASN A 74 11.89 6.64 0.94
C ASN A 74 11.10 7.80 0.34
N ILE A 75 9.77 7.68 0.26
CA ILE A 75 8.89 8.70 -0.37
C ILE A 75 8.05 9.38 0.69
N GLY A 76 7.48 8.60 1.61
CA GLY A 76 6.61 9.07 2.67
C GLY A 76 5.31 9.69 2.15
N SER A 77 4.59 10.32 3.08
CA SER A 77 3.40 11.14 2.79
C SER A 77 3.53 12.47 3.50
N ALA A 78 3.04 13.56 2.92
CA ALA A 78 2.90 14.84 3.61
C ALA A 78 1.62 14.90 4.44
N ASN A 79 0.72 13.94 4.28
CA ASN A 79 -0.55 13.92 4.97
C ASN A 79 -0.41 13.22 6.35
N PRO A 80 -0.60 13.95 7.47
CA PRO A 80 -0.45 13.39 8.82
C PRO A 80 -1.48 12.30 9.15
N VAL A 81 -2.65 12.30 8.51
CA VAL A 81 -3.67 11.24 8.66
C VAL A 81 -3.19 9.94 8.02
N LYS A 82 -2.59 10.02 6.82
CA LYS A 82 -2.01 8.87 6.11
C LYS A 82 -0.79 8.31 6.84
N LEU A 83 0.00 9.19 7.45
CA LEU A 83 1.13 8.81 8.31
C LEU A 83 0.66 8.02 9.55
N ARG A 84 -0.43 8.43 10.21
CA ARG A 84 -0.97 7.67 11.36
C ARG A 84 -1.38 6.24 10.99
N ALA A 85 -1.94 6.02 9.81
CA ALA A 85 -2.29 4.69 9.32
C ALA A 85 -1.05 3.79 9.09
N SER A 86 0.11 4.39 8.75
CA SER A 86 1.37 3.65 8.56
C SER A 86 2.10 3.28 9.87
N VAL A 87 1.72 3.88 11.00
CA VAL A 87 2.44 3.76 12.28
C VAL A 87 1.85 2.64 13.18
N SER A 88 0.92 1.81 12.70
CA SER A 88 0.30 0.77 13.54
C SER A 88 1.21 -0.43 13.80
N ARG A 89 1.81 -0.40 15.00
CA ARG A 89 2.35 -1.45 15.88
C ARG A 89 2.17 -2.90 15.39
N ARG A 90 3.30 -3.60 15.27
CA ARG A 90 3.43 -5.06 15.03
C ARG A 90 2.63 -5.55 13.82
N VAL A 91 3.12 -5.23 12.62
CA VAL A 91 2.80 -6.02 11.43
C VAL A 91 3.12 -7.48 11.75
N VAL A 92 2.10 -8.33 11.80
CA VAL A 92 2.31 -9.76 11.92
C VAL A 92 3.04 -10.17 10.64
N PRO A 93 4.31 -10.67 10.71
CA PRO A 93 4.97 -11.15 9.52
C PRO A 93 4.07 -12.20 8.90
N ASN A 94 4.06 -12.22 7.56
CA ASN A 94 3.20 -13.04 6.74
C ASN A 94 3.43 -14.54 7.06
N GLY A 95 2.85 -14.99 8.16
CA GLY A 95 2.84 -16.36 8.60
C GLY A 95 1.81 -17.05 7.75
N LYS A 96 2.25 -17.63 6.62
CA LYS A 96 1.73 -18.95 6.27
C LYS A 96 1.80 -19.73 7.58
N ALA A 97 0.67 -20.16 8.10
CA ALA A 97 0.64 -21.08 9.22
C ALA A 97 1.60 -22.22 8.84
N THR A 98 2.72 -22.34 9.55
CA THR A 98 3.47 -23.59 9.54
C THR A 98 2.56 -24.57 10.25
N ALA A 99 1.88 -25.39 9.46
CA ALA A 99 1.21 -26.58 9.95
C ALA A 99 2.28 -27.47 10.58
N CYS A 100 2.14 -27.72 11.89
CA CYS A 100 2.65 -28.88 12.60
C CYS A 100 1.65 -29.14 13.73
#